data_AF-A0A1C5Y012-F1
#
_entry.id   AF-A0A1C5Y012-F1
#
_cell.length_a   1.000
_cell.length_b   1.000
_cell.length_c   1.000
_cell.angle_alpha   90.00
_cell.angle_beta   90.00
_cell.angle_gamma   90.00
#
_symmetry.space_group_name_H-M   'P 1'
#
loop_
_entity.id
_entity.type
_entity.pdbx_description
1 polymer ?
#
loop_
_entity_poly.entity_id
_entity_poly.type
_entity_poly.pdbx_seq_one_letter_code
_entity_poly.pdbx_strand_id
1 'polypeptide(L)'
;MGIDFNPTFFYHEKAAKLTLSSPDEEIRRFWIRHGQACIRISRYFAEELGQSCVMNIWIPDGYKDIPAARLGPRARFKDSLDQILSIPYDCSKVYVCLESKVFGIGLESYTVGSSEFCLNYAAKNGIISLMDNGRYHPTEVVSDKLQTITPEDFRALAKDFKVTLPERFLYETE
;
A
#
# COMPACT_ATOMS: atom_id res chain seq x y z
N MET A 1 11.56 22.37 5.45
CA MET A 1 11.55 21.65 4.16
C MET A 1 11.24 20.21 4.48
N GLY A 2 10.26 19.59 3.82
CA GLY A 2 9.88 18.18 4.04
C GLY A 2 10.27 17.32 2.84
N ILE A 3 10.49 16.02 3.07
CA ILE A 3 10.78 15.03 2.03
C ILE A 3 9.87 13.82 2.22
N ASP A 4 9.11 13.50 1.17
CA ASP A 4 8.39 12.23 1.05
C ASP A 4 9.15 11.29 0.12
N PHE A 5 8.88 9.99 0.22
CA PHE A 5 9.67 8.97 -0.44
C PHE A 5 8.84 7.82 -1.01
N ASN A 6 9.42 7.09 -1.97
CA ASN A 6 8.79 5.95 -2.62
C ASN A 6 9.85 4.88 -2.90
N PRO A 7 9.62 3.60 -2.54
CA PRO A 7 10.41 2.52 -3.11
C PRO A 7 10.06 2.36 -4.60
N THR A 8 11.08 2.30 -5.45
CA THR A 8 10.91 2.03 -6.89
C THR A 8 10.84 0.52 -7.15
N PHE A 9 9.65 0.00 -7.50
CA PHE A 9 9.42 -1.41 -7.83
C PHE A 9 9.30 -1.68 -9.34
N PHE A 10 9.87 -0.82 -10.18
CA PHE A 10 9.76 -0.89 -11.64
C PHE A 10 11.07 -0.51 -12.31
N TYR A 11 11.14 -0.69 -13.63
CA TYR A 11 12.33 -0.36 -14.45
C TYR A 11 13.62 -1.04 -13.95
N HIS A 12 13.51 -2.33 -13.62
CA HIS A 12 14.61 -3.16 -13.15
C HIS A 12 14.47 -4.57 -13.73
N GLU A 13 15.58 -5.24 -14.03
CA GLU A 13 15.60 -6.66 -14.45
C GLU A 13 14.77 -7.59 -13.54
N LYS A 14 14.80 -7.38 -12.22
CA LYS A 14 14.02 -8.14 -11.24
C LYS A 14 12.54 -7.74 -11.18
N ALA A 15 12.11 -6.77 -11.99
CA ALA A 15 10.71 -6.39 -12.21
C ALA A 15 10.24 -6.77 -13.63
N ALA A 16 10.99 -7.62 -14.36
CA ALA A 16 10.62 -8.01 -15.72
C ALA A 16 9.29 -8.79 -15.82
N LYS A 17 8.83 -9.40 -14.72
CA LYS A 17 7.52 -10.09 -14.65
C LYS A 17 6.66 -9.57 -13.51
N LEU A 18 7.02 -9.92 -12.28
CA LEU A 18 6.32 -9.54 -11.05
C LEU A 18 7.34 -9.17 -9.98
N THR A 19 6.92 -8.38 -8.99
CA THR A 19 7.73 -7.93 -7.87
C THR A 19 7.29 -8.59 -6.56
N LEU A 20 6.59 -7.87 -5.67
CA LEU A 20 6.16 -8.33 -4.35
C LEU A 20 5.13 -9.48 -4.42
N SER A 21 4.51 -9.73 -5.58
CA SER A 21 3.61 -10.86 -5.80
C SER A 21 4.24 -12.02 -6.59
N SER A 22 5.54 -11.95 -6.88
CA SER A 22 6.23 -12.95 -7.69
C SER A 22 6.13 -14.35 -7.07
N PRO A 23 5.88 -15.42 -7.84
CA PRO A 23 6.01 -16.78 -7.33
C PRO A 23 7.48 -17.13 -7.02
N ASP A 24 8.43 -16.48 -7.68
CA ASP A 24 9.86 -16.61 -7.44
C ASP A 24 10.23 -15.93 -6.11
N GLU A 25 10.69 -16.73 -5.16
CA GLU A 25 11.03 -16.26 -3.83
C GLU A 25 12.28 -15.39 -3.79
N GLU A 26 13.27 -15.60 -4.65
CA GLU A 26 14.45 -14.75 -4.68
C GLU A 26 14.11 -13.34 -5.15
N ILE A 27 13.23 -13.24 -6.16
CA ILE A 27 12.68 -11.97 -6.64
C ILE A 27 11.86 -11.30 -5.55
N ARG A 28 10.94 -12.01 -4.87
CA ARG A 28 10.17 -11.42 -3.76
C ARG A 28 11.06 -10.93 -2.65
N ARG A 29 12.00 -11.77 -2.16
CA ARG A 29 12.92 -11.42 -1.08
C ARG A 29 13.76 -10.19 -1.42
N PHE A 30 14.18 -10.04 -2.68
CA PHE A 30 14.87 -8.83 -3.14
C PHE A 30 14.00 -7.58 -2.95
N TRP A 31 12.76 -7.60 -3.42
CA TRP A 31 11.85 -6.46 -3.31
C TRP A 31 11.38 -6.18 -1.87
N ILE A 32 11.23 -7.21 -1.04
CA ILE A 32 10.94 -7.05 0.40
C ILE A 32 12.10 -6.32 1.09
N ARG A 33 13.35 -6.73 0.85
CA ARG A 33 14.53 -6.04 1.41
C ARG A 33 14.64 -4.59 0.93
N HIS A 34 14.29 -4.33 -0.34
CA HIS A 34 14.21 -2.98 -0.89
C HIS A 34 13.18 -2.13 -0.16
N GLY A 35 11.95 -2.63 0.03
CA GLY A 35 10.91 -1.93 0.80
C GLY A 35 11.35 -1.62 2.24
N GLN A 36 11.98 -2.57 2.93
CA GLN A 36 12.54 -2.35 4.27
C GLN A 36 13.66 -1.31 4.28
N ALA A 37 14.51 -1.26 3.24
CA ALA A 37 15.53 -0.23 3.11
C ALA A 37 14.91 1.16 2.94
N CYS A 38 13.82 1.26 2.16
CA CYS A 38 13.09 2.51 1.98
C CYS A 38 12.43 2.99 3.28
N ILE A 39 11.90 2.10 4.13
CA ILE A 39 11.41 2.50 5.47
C ILE A 39 12.54 3.13 6.31
N ARG A 40 13.74 2.55 6.28
CA ARG A 40 14.89 3.11 7.00
C ARG A 40 15.32 4.47 6.45
N ILE A 41 15.26 4.67 5.13
CA ILE A 41 15.54 5.96 4.48
C ILE A 41 14.47 7.00 4.86
N SER A 42 13.19 6.62 4.83
CA SER A 42 12.10 7.50 5.25
C SER A 42 12.22 7.90 6.72
N ARG A 43 12.66 6.98 7.59
CA ARG A 43 12.96 7.29 8.99
C ARG A 43 14.08 8.33 9.10
N TYR A 44 15.16 8.15 8.36
CA TYR A 44 16.26 9.11 8.30
C TYR A 44 15.78 10.50 7.86
N PHE A 45 14.96 10.60 6.81
CA PHE A 45 14.40 11.89 6.41
C PHE A 45 13.54 12.51 7.51
N ALA A 46 12.74 11.72 8.22
CA ALA A 46 11.89 12.24 9.27
C ALA A 46 12.69 12.74 10.49
N GLU A 47 13.76 12.03 10.85
CA GLU A 47 14.66 12.40 11.94
C GLU A 47 15.46 13.67 11.63
N GLU A 48 16.10 13.73 10.46
CA GLU A 48 16.97 14.86 10.09
C GLU A 48 16.21 16.16 9.85
N LEU A 49 14.96 16.07 9.35
CA LEU A 49 14.15 17.24 9.03
C LEU A 49 13.22 17.65 10.18
N GLY A 50 13.07 16.80 11.20
CA GLY A 50 12.11 17.01 12.28
C GLY A 50 10.66 17.14 11.76
N GLN A 51 10.33 16.44 10.67
CA GLN A 51 9.03 16.45 10.00
C GLN A 51 8.65 15.01 9.65
N SER A 52 7.36 14.69 9.55
CA SER A 52 6.96 13.36 9.08
C SER A 52 7.38 13.12 7.62
N CYS A 53 7.70 11.87 7.28
CA CYS A 53 7.94 11.41 5.90
C CYS A 53 6.81 10.47 5.47
N VAL A 54 6.12 10.79 4.39
CA VAL A 54 5.17 9.87 3.75
C VAL A 54 5.96 8.93 2.85
N MET A 55 5.80 7.62 3.04
CA MET A 55 6.42 6.60 2.21
C MET A 55 5.36 5.80 1.44
N ASN A 56 5.19 6.07 0.15
CA ASN A 56 4.17 5.39 -0.63
C ASN A 56 4.69 4.15 -1.37
N ILE A 57 3.99 3.03 -1.19
CA ILE A 57 4.25 1.76 -1.85
C ILE A 57 3.27 1.61 -3.02
N TRP A 58 3.82 1.55 -4.23
CA TRP A 58 3.11 1.17 -5.44
C TRP A 58 3.90 0.12 -6.22
N ILE A 59 3.22 -0.91 -6.75
CA ILE A 59 3.85 -1.95 -7.57
C ILE A 59 3.17 -2.09 -8.95
N PRO A 60 3.92 -2.45 -10.00
CA PRO A 60 3.39 -2.73 -11.34
C PRO A 60 2.95 -4.20 -11.49
N ASP A 61 2.56 -4.88 -10.42
CA ASP A 61 2.26 -6.31 -10.48
C ASP A 61 0.85 -6.54 -11.04
N GLY A 62 0.78 -7.29 -12.14
CA GLY A 62 -0.45 -7.56 -12.85
C GLY A 62 -0.26 -8.52 -14.02
N TYR A 63 -1.33 -8.72 -14.79
CA TYR A 63 -1.30 -9.52 -16.01
C TYR A 63 -1.98 -8.76 -17.15
N LYS A 64 -1.36 -8.81 -18.33
CA LYS A 64 -1.90 -8.30 -19.57
C LYS A 64 -3.26 -8.94 -19.90
N ASP A 65 -3.29 -10.27 -19.89
CA ASP A 65 -4.45 -11.09 -20.25
C ASP A 65 -5.13 -11.72 -19.02
N ILE A 66 -6.28 -12.36 -19.24
CA ILE A 66 -7.12 -12.95 -18.19
C ILE A 66 -6.31 -14.00 -17.41
N PRO A 67 -6.11 -13.80 -16.09
CA PRO A 67 -5.34 -14.74 -15.29
C PRO A 67 -6.15 -15.98 -14.92
N ALA A 68 -5.48 -17.13 -14.86
CA ALA A 68 -6.08 -18.37 -14.35
C ALA A 68 -6.40 -18.30 -12.84
N ALA A 69 -5.67 -17.48 -12.07
CA ALA A 69 -5.89 -17.29 -10.65
C ALA A 69 -5.53 -15.86 -10.19
N ARG A 70 -6.43 -15.24 -9.41
CA ARG A 70 -6.24 -13.90 -8.82
C ARG A 70 -5.84 -13.94 -7.35
N LEU A 71 -6.20 -15.00 -6.62
CA LEU A 71 -5.97 -15.08 -5.17
C LEU A 71 -4.50 -15.29 -4.80
N GLY A 72 -3.80 -16.19 -5.49
CA GLY A 72 -2.41 -16.55 -5.18
C GLY A 72 -1.44 -15.36 -5.19
N PRO A 73 -1.42 -14.52 -6.25
CA PRO A 73 -0.60 -13.31 -6.28
C PRO A 73 -0.93 -12.32 -5.14
N ARG A 74 -2.21 -12.13 -4.80
CA ARG A 74 -2.63 -11.25 -3.68
C ARG A 74 -2.19 -11.80 -2.32
N ALA A 75 -2.25 -13.11 -2.11
CA ALA A 75 -1.76 -13.74 -0.89
C ALA A 75 -0.25 -13.50 -0.70
N ARG A 76 0.54 -13.64 -1.77
CA ARG A 76 1.98 -13.33 -1.75
C ARG A 76 2.26 -11.85 -1.57
N PHE A 77 1.47 -10.97 -2.20
CA PHE A 77 1.64 -9.54 -2.02
C PHE A 77 1.37 -9.12 -0.57
N LYS A 78 0.30 -9.64 0.04
CA LYS A 78 0.01 -9.44 1.47
C LYS A 78 1.18 -9.90 2.34
N ASP A 79 1.69 -11.11 2.13
CA ASP A 79 2.84 -11.66 2.86
C ASP A 79 4.09 -10.78 2.70
N SER A 80 4.40 -10.32 1.49
CA SER A 80 5.50 -9.40 1.24
C SER A 80 5.34 -8.06 1.97
N LEU A 81 4.13 -7.49 2.00
CA LEU A 81 3.85 -6.26 2.74
C LEU A 81 4.02 -6.47 4.25
N ASP A 82 3.53 -7.58 4.80
CA ASP A 82 3.69 -7.90 6.21
C ASP A 82 5.17 -8.00 6.59
N GLN A 83 5.98 -8.61 5.73
CA GLN A 83 7.43 -8.69 5.93
C GLN A 83 8.11 -7.33 5.81
N ILE A 84 7.69 -6.47 4.88
CA ILE A 84 8.21 -5.09 4.77
C ILE A 84 7.93 -4.31 6.06
N LEU A 85 6.69 -4.40 6.57
CA LEU A 85 6.22 -3.66 7.75
C LEU A 85 6.63 -4.29 9.09
N SER A 86 7.25 -5.47 9.08
CA SER A 86 7.69 -6.15 10.30
C SER A 86 8.90 -5.49 10.99
N ILE A 87 9.62 -4.60 10.30
CA ILE A 87 10.76 -3.90 10.89
C ILE A 87 10.28 -2.77 11.81
N PRO A 88 11.02 -2.43 12.88
CA PRO A 88 10.64 -1.34 13.76
C PRO A 88 10.85 0.02 13.09
N TYR A 89 9.82 0.88 13.14
CA TYR A 89 9.87 2.29 12.79
C TYR A 89 8.83 3.08 13.60
N ASP A 90 9.01 4.39 13.73
CA ASP A 90 8.07 5.26 14.41
C ASP A 90 6.92 5.63 13.45
N CYS A 91 5.75 5.02 13.65
CA CYS A 91 4.57 5.24 12.80
C CYS A 91 4.00 6.66 12.90
N SER A 92 4.37 7.44 13.93
CA SER A 92 4.01 8.87 14.02
C SER A 92 4.90 9.77 13.16
N LYS A 93 6.05 9.25 12.70
CA LYS A 93 7.03 9.98 11.89
C LYS A 93 7.12 9.46 10.47
N VAL A 94 6.89 8.17 10.24
CA VAL A 94 6.89 7.58 8.90
C VAL A 94 5.50 7.06 8.57
N TYR A 95 4.78 7.81 7.73
CA TYR A 95 3.46 7.44 7.26
C TYR A 95 3.57 6.54 6.04
N VAL A 96 3.47 5.24 6.24
CA VAL A 96 3.46 4.30 5.12
C VAL A 96 2.11 4.38 4.42
N CYS A 97 2.14 4.51 3.09
CA CYS A 97 0.97 4.47 2.23
C CYS A 97 1.02 3.27 1.30
N LEU A 98 -0.16 2.79 0.90
CA LEU A 98 -0.33 1.77 -0.13
C LEU A 98 -1.25 2.30 -1.22
N GLU A 99 -0.76 2.32 -2.46
CA GLU A 99 -1.45 2.89 -3.61
C GLU A 99 -1.99 1.79 -4.54
N SER A 100 -3.27 1.91 -4.90
CA SER A 100 -3.90 1.00 -5.85
C SER A 100 -3.75 1.44 -7.30
N LYS A 101 -4.06 0.56 -8.26
CA LYS A 101 -4.25 0.92 -9.66
C LYS A 101 -5.27 0.02 -10.34
N VAL A 102 -6.21 0.59 -11.10
CA VAL A 102 -7.21 -0.17 -11.86
C VAL A 102 -6.60 -1.00 -12.99
N PHE A 103 -5.69 -0.42 -13.78
CA PHE A 103 -4.93 -1.12 -14.82
C PHE A 103 -3.66 -0.33 -15.22
N GLY A 104 -2.71 -0.98 -15.89
CA GLY A 104 -1.58 -0.35 -16.55
C GLY A 104 -1.38 -0.89 -17.97
N ILE A 105 -0.63 -0.17 -18.81
CA ILE A 105 -0.27 -0.69 -20.14
C ILE A 105 0.60 -1.94 -19.94
N GLY A 106 0.21 -3.04 -20.58
CA GLY A 106 0.79 -4.38 -20.40
C GLY A 106 0.28 -5.15 -19.17
N LEU A 107 -0.68 -4.59 -18.42
CA LEU A 107 -1.24 -5.12 -17.17
C LEU A 107 -2.77 -4.91 -17.13
N GLU A 108 -3.43 -4.97 -18.28
CA GLU A 108 -4.79 -4.47 -18.49
C GLU A 108 -5.86 -5.32 -17.82
N SER A 109 -5.70 -6.65 -17.82
CA SER A 109 -6.74 -7.58 -17.38
C SER A 109 -6.78 -7.79 -15.86
N TYR A 110 -5.70 -7.45 -15.16
CA TYR A 110 -5.59 -7.68 -13.72
C TYR A 110 -4.44 -6.92 -13.08
N THR A 111 -4.74 -6.20 -11.99
CA THR A 111 -3.75 -5.65 -11.07
C THR A 111 -3.81 -6.36 -9.71
N VAL A 112 -2.64 -6.68 -9.16
CA VAL A 112 -2.55 -7.34 -7.85
C VAL A 112 -2.99 -6.38 -6.75
N GLY A 113 -2.45 -5.16 -6.75
CA GLY A 113 -2.84 -4.06 -5.86
C GLY A 113 -4.12 -3.35 -6.34
N SER A 114 -5.25 -4.05 -6.30
CA SER A 114 -6.56 -3.45 -6.61
C SER A 114 -7.04 -2.52 -5.48
N SER A 115 -8.00 -1.66 -5.78
CA SER A 115 -8.59 -0.70 -4.81
C SER A 115 -9.04 -1.40 -3.52
N GLU A 116 -9.80 -2.49 -3.63
CA GLU A 116 -10.31 -3.23 -2.48
C GLU A 116 -9.19 -3.92 -1.69
N PHE A 117 -8.14 -4.38 -2.37
CA PHE A 117 -6.99 -4.98 -1.68
C PHE A 117 -6.27 -3.91 -0.85
N CYS A 118 -5.93 -2.78 -1.48
CA CYS A 118 -5.17 -1.71 -0.83
C CYS A 118 -5.96 -1.10 0.33
N LEU A 119 -7.26 -0.82 0.13
CA LEU A 119 -8.14 -0.29 1.17
C LEU A 119 -8.23 -1.24 2.37
N ASN A 120 -8.52 -2.52 2.14
CA ASN A 120 -8.65 -3.48 3.23
C ASN A 120 -7.32 -3.75 3.94
N TYR A 121 -6.21 -3.82 3.20
CA TYR A 121 -4.89 -4.00 3.80
C TYR A 121 -4.50 -2.79 4.64
N ALA A 122 -4.74 -1.58 4.14
CA ALA A 122 -4.48 -0.33 4.85
C ALA A 122 -5.29 -0.24 6.16
N ALA A 123 -6.60 -0.42 6.06
CA ALA A 123 -7.51 -0.41 7.21
C ALA A 123 -7.18 -1.49 8.24
N LYS A 124 -6.76 -2.69 7.81
CA LYS A 124 -6.37 -3.75 8.74
C LYS A 124 -5.05 -3.44 9.44
N ASN A 125 -4.07 -2.89 8.72
CA ASN A 125 -2.69 -2.79 9.19
C ASN A 125 -2.31 -1.43 9.80
N GLY A 126 -3.19 -0.44 9.71
CA GLY A 126 -2.97 0.89 10.30
C GLY A 126 -2.01 1.72 9.46
N ILE A 127 -2.03 1.51 8.16
CA ILE A 127 -1.30 2.31 7.17
C ILE A 127 -2.31 3.08 6.31
N ILE A 128 -1.83 4.00 5.49
CA ILE A 128 -2.69 4.90 4.72
C ILE A 128 -2.99 4.29 3.34
N SER A 129 -4.24 4.41 2.88
CA SER A 129 -4.59 4.12 1.49
C SER A 129 -4.37 5.39 0.66
N LEU A 130 -3.36 5.41 -0.21
CA LEU A 130 -3.12 6.55 -1.10
C LEU A 130 -4.05 6.47 -2.31
N MET A 131 -4.75 7.57 -2.57
CA MET A 131 -5.74 7.69 -3.64
C MET A 131 -5.23 8.61 -4.74
N ASP A 132 -4.95 8.05 -5.91
CA ASP A 132 -4.57 8.78 -7.12
C ASP A 132 -5.79 8.92 -8.04
N ASN A 133 -6.11 10.14 -8.44
CA ASN A 133 -7.25 10.47 -9.31
C ASN A 133 -7.26 9.72 -10.64
N GLY A 134 -6.09 9.30 -11.15
CA GLY A 134 -5.96 8.62 -12.44
C GLY A 134 -6.07 7.09 -12.38
N ARG A 135 -6.42 6.52 -11.22
CA ARG A 135 -6.23 5.08 -10.94
C ARG A 135 -7.50 4.28 -10.70
N TYR A 136 -8.63 4.88 -11.04
CA TYR A 136 -9.96 4.33 -10.82
C TYR A 136 -10.70 4.12 -12.15
N HIS A 137 -11.88 3.52 -12.09
CA HIS A 137 -12.69 3.26 -13.28
C HIS A 137 -13.13 4.58 -13.94
N PRO A 138 -13.51 4.56 -15.23
CA PRO A 138 -14.19 5.69 -15.84
C PRO A 138 -15.37 6.13 -14.97
N THR A 139 -15.52 7.45 -14.80
CA THR A 139 -16.52 8.13 -13.95
C THR A 139 -16.35 7.97 -12.43
N GLU A 140 -15.42 7.15 -11.96
CA GLU A 140 -15.09 7.03 -10.54
C GLU A 140 -14.18 8.19 -10.10
N VAL A 141 -14.55 8.89 -9.02
CA VAL A 141 -13.85 10.09 -8.54
C VAL A 141 -13.40 9.94 -7.08
N VAL A 142 -12.19 10.40 -6.77
CA VAL A 142 -11.63 10.33 -5.41
C VAL A 142 -12.35 11.26 -4.43
N SER A 143 -12.90 12.38 -4.91
CA SER A 143 -13.65 13.33 -4.08
C SER A 143 -14.82 12.68 -3.34
N ASP A 144 -15.50 11.75 -3.99
CA ASP A 144 -16.59 10.95 -3.39
C ASP A 144 -16.06 10.01 -2.30
N LYS A 145 -14.91 9.35 -2.57
CA LYS A 145 -14.26 8.42 -1.63
C LYS A 145 -13.81 9.10 -0.34
N LEU A 146 -13.34 10.34 -0.44
CA LEU A 146 -12.90 11.12 0.72
C LEU A 146 -14.03 11.34 1.74
N GLN A 147 -15.30 11.34 1.31
CA GLN A 147 -16.45 11.46 2.23
C GLN A 147 -16.63 10.25 3.16
N THR A 148 -16.01 9.10 2.84
CA THR A 148 -16.13 7.85 3.61
C THR A 148 -14.86 7.50 4.40
N ILE A 149 -13.72 8.12 4.05
CA ILE A 149 -12.38 7.73 4.50
C ILE A 149 -11.72 8.88 5.28
N THR A 150 -12.49 9.68 6.02
CA THR A 150 -11.87 10.42 7.13
C THR A 150 -11.63 9.42 8.28
N PRO A 151 -10.52 9.51 9.03
CA PRO A 151 -10.28 8.65 10.18
C PRO A 151 -11.43 8.67 11.20
N GLU A 152 -12.11 9.82 11.34
CA GLU A 152 -13.26 10.00 12.21
C GLU A 152 -14.52 9.30 11.68
N ASP A 153 -14.82 9.45 10.38
CA ASP A 153 -16.00 8.85 9.76
C ASP A 153 -15.89 7.32 9.69
N PHE A 154 -14.69 6.79 9.42
CA PHE A 154 -14.49 5.34 9.38
C PHE A 154 -14.71 4.69 10.75
N ARG A 155 -14.35 5.36 11.85
CA ARG A 155 -14.63 4.89 13.22
C ARG A 155 -16.12 4.97 13.54
N ALA A 156 -16.78 6.05 13.15
CA ALA A 156 -18.23 6.21 13.32
C ALA A 156 -19.00 5.15 12.53
N LEU A 157 -18.65 4.94 11.26
CA LEU A 157 -19.23 3.92 10.39
C LEU A 157 -19.00 2.51 10.95
N ALA A 158 -17.81 2.18 11.43
CA ALA A 158 -17.55 0.86 12.00
C ALA A 158 -18.41 0.56 13.24
N LYS A 159 -18.66 1.58 14.07
CA LYS A 159 -19.59 1.49 15.21
C LYS A 159 -21.02 1.22 14.74
N ASP A 160 -21.48 1.95 13.72
CA ASP A 160 -22.84 1.82 13.19
C ASP A 160 -23.07 0.50 12.44
N PHE A 161 -22.06 0.03 11.69
CA PHE A 161 -22.09 -1.26 10.98
C PHE A 161 -21.78 -2.47 11.86
N LYS A 162 -21.53 -2.27 13.17
CA LYS A 162 -21.16 -3.32 14.14
C LYS A 162 -19.94 -4.13 13.71
N VAL A 163 -18.98 -3.47 13.06
CA VAL A 163 -17.73 -4.08 12.64
C VAL A 163 -16.70 -3.90 13.76
N THR A 164 -16.12 -4.99 14.23
CA THR A 164 -15.08 -4.95 15.26
C THR A 164 -13.78 -4.42 14.65
N LEU A 165 -13.36 -3.20 15.00
CA LEU A 165 -12.05 -2.68 14.68
C LEU A 165 -11.02 -3.10 15.75
N PRO A 166 -9.76 -3.40 15.37
CA PRO A 166 -8.68 -3.55 16.35
C PRO A 166 -8.56 -2.30 17.24
N GLU A 167 -8.25 -2.46 18.53
CA GLU A 167 -8.25 -1.36 19.53
C GLU A 167 -7.47 -0.12 19.10
N ARG A 168 -6.35 -0.27 18.38
CA ARG A 168 -5.55 0.85 17.86
C ARG A 168 -6.29 1.82 16.93
N PHE A 169 -7.46 1.43 16.42
CA PHE A 169 -8.32 2.28 15.59
C PHE A 169 -9.48 2.91 16.38
N LEU A 170 -9.67 2.52 17.65
CA LEU A 170 -10.79 2.97 18.47
C LEU A 170 -10.45 4.18 19.33
N TYR A 171 -9.16 4.47 19.54
CA TYR A 171 -8.69 5.53 20.43
C TYR A 171 -7.80 6.52 19.68
N GLU A 172 -7.99 7.82 19.93
CA GLU A 172 -6.94 8.80 19.68
C GLU A 172 -5.84 8.52 20.70
N THR A 173 -4.67 8.09 20.22
CA THR A 173 -3.48 8.10 21.07
C THR A 173 -3.05 9.56 21.24
N GLU A 174 -3.15 10.06 22.47
CA GLU A 174 -2.65 11.37 22.91
C GLU A 174 -1.19 11.62 22.50
#